data_AF-A0A7S2EEP3-F1
#
_entry.id   AF-A0A7S2EEP3-F1
#
_cell.length_a   1.000
_cell.length_b   1.000
_cell.length_c   1.000
_cell.angle_alpha   90.00
_cell.angle_beta   90.00
_cell.angle_gamma   90.00
#
_symmetry.space_group_name_H-M   'P 1'
#
loop_
_entity.id
_entity.type
_entity.pdbx_description
1 polymer ?
#
loop_
_entity_poly.entity_id
_entity_poly.type
_entity_poly.pdbx_seq_one_letter_code
_entity_poly.pdbx_strand_id
1 'polypeptide(L)'
;KISVQDAVSALESNGSASSNGQEQLGSDENSDDPDNAAAADSTPNVLSEVMGRLNSAKKNCANHESLNVVEFEKDDESNGHVAFVSAASNLRALCYGIAPVDAMETRRVAGRIVPAMITTTAFVSALSCMELLKMLMGLPLRDHRNAFVNLALPFFAFTAPLPAEEMAGLNGQTYTLWDRIVVKEGKKGKTLDDGEVGGMTLKKFIKKVSRKAAGDGETPEISTVSYGPYMIYANFLHGDDDEILNRPVLDLVKEAITSGDDEMFELMGGDYGDEQGDDVGGAAAELTSEQIEEVNDLDRRSFLDLSVIVEDIETGEEFELPPVRLIK
;
A
#
# COMPACT_ATOMS: atom_id res chain seq x y z
N LYS A 1 -5.22 -29.38 -14.97
CA LYS A 1 -4.93 -28.52 -16.14
C LYS A 1 -5.84 -28.96 -17.27
N ILE A 2 -7.03 -28.36 -17.35
CA ILE A 2 -7.86 -28.44 -18.56
C ILE A 2 -7.49 -27.19 -19.34
N SER A 3 -7.03 -27.35 -20.57
CA SER A 3 -6.63 -26.22 -21.40
C SER A 3 -7.88 -25.45 -21.79
N VAL A 4 -7.81 -24.11 -21.85
CA VAL A 4 -8.90 -23.26 -22.33
C VAL A 4 -9.33 -23.66 -23.76
N GLN A 5 -8.42 -24.26 -24.54
CA GLN A 5 -8.71 -24.87 -25.83
C GLN A 5 -9.75 -25.99 -25.79
N ASP A 6 -9.78 -26.77 -24.71
CA ASP A 6 -10.71 -27.91 -24.55
C ASP A 6 -12.13 -27.41 -24.25
N ALA A 7 -12.25 -26.25 -23.58
CA ALA A 7 -13.53 -25.61 -23.30
C ALA A 7 -14.13 -24.93 -24.54
N VAL A 8 -13.28 -24.32 -25.39
CA VAL A 8 -13.72 -23.69 -26.65
C VAL A 8 -14.16 -24.76 -27.67
N SER A 9 -13.43 -25.87 -27.76
CA SER A 9 -13.77 -26.99 -28.67
C SER A 9 -15.12 -27.64 -28.32
N ALA A 10 -15.49 -27.67 -27.03
CA ALA A 10 -16.78 -28.19 -26.58
C ALA A 10 -17.96 -27.25 -26.88
N LEU A 11 -17.70 -25.96 -27.09
CA LEU A 11 -18.72 -24.97 -27.47
C LEU A 11 -18.98 -25.00 -28.99
N GLU A 12 -17.97 -25.21 -29.82
CA GLU A 12 -18.11 -25.28 -31.28
C GLU A 12 -18.82 -26.56 -31.75
N SER A 13 -18.67 -27.68 -31.04
CA SER A 13 -19.33 -28.95 -31.39
C SER A 13 -20.86 -28.94 -31.22
N ASN A 14 -21.42 -27.97 -30.49
CA ASN A 14 -22.87 -27.84 -30.29
C ASN A 14 -23.55 -26.89 -31.29
N GLY A 15 -22.80 -26.22 -32.16
CA GLY A 15 -23.32 -25.24 -33.11
C GLY A 15 -23.78 -25.80 -34.47
N SER A 16 -23.56 -27.09 -34.74
CA SER A 16 -23.77 -27.68 -36.07
C SER A 16 -24.94 -28.66 -36.10
N ALA A 17 -26.19 -28.18 -35.94
CA ALA A 17 -27.36 -28.93 -36.36
C ALA A 17 -28.57 -28.01 -36.64
N SER A 18 -28.79 -27.75 -37.93
CA SER A 18 -30.09 -27.62 -38.61
C SER A 18 -30.24 -26.35 -39.44
N SER A 19 -29.88 -26.45 -40.72
CA SER A 19 -30.39 -25.60 -41.80
C SER A 19 -30.74 -26.49 -42.98
N ASN A 20 -32.03 -26.65 -43.31
CA ASN A 20 -32.54 -26.81 -44.67
C ASN A 20 -34.08 -26.84 -44.70
N GLY A 21 -34.66 -25.96 -45.51
CA GLY A 21 -36.10 -25.94 -45.86
C GLY A 21 -36.56 -24.63 -46.50
N GLN A 22 -36.42 -24.51 -47.84
CA GLN A 22 -37.17 -23.59 -48.74
C GLN A 22 -38.70 -23.91 -48.64
N GLU A 23 -39.71 -23.11 -48.99
CA GLU A 23 -39.90 -21.93 -49.87
C GLU A 23 -41.36 -21.39 -49.72
N GLN A 24 -41.63 -20.21 -50.32
CA GLN A 24 -42.91 -19.67 -50.87
C GLN A 24 -43.72 -18.57 -50.14
N LEU A 25 -43.99 -17.52 -50.94
CA LEU A 25 -44.78 -16.31 -50.71
C LEU A 25 -46.31 -16.54 -50.83
N GLY A 26 -47.10 -15.71 -50.16
CA GLY A 26 -48.50 -15.42 -50.49
C GLY A 26 -49.06 -14.25 -49.66
N SER A 27 -49.66 -13.26 -50.32
CA SER A 27 -50.31 -12.07 -49.77
C SER A 27 -51.77 -12.32 -49.38
N ASP A 28 -52.32 -11.55 -48.41
CA ASP A 28 -53.57 -10.75 -48.53
C ASP A 28 -54.12 -10.30 -47.15
N GLU A 29 -54.95 -9.27 -47.20
CA GLU A 29 -55.32 -8.33 -46.13
C GLU A 29 -56.50 -8.75 -45.21
N ASN A 30 -56.45 -8.21 -43.98
CA ASN A 30 -57.54 -7.65 -43.14
C ASN A 30 -58.46 -8.49 -42.22
N SER A 31 -58.75 -7.84 -41.08
CA SER A 31 -59.91 -7.85 -40.16
C SER A 31 -60.07 -8.88 -39.01
N ASP A 32 -60.24 -8.27 -37.82
CA ASP A 32 -61.10 -8.60 -36.67
C ASP A 32 -60.64 -9.62 -35.58
N ASP A 33 -60.40 -9.07 -34.38
CA ASP A 33 -60.36 -9.71 -33.04
C ASP A 33 -61.71 -10.40 -32.68
N PRO A 34 -61.86 -11.28 -31.64
CA PRO A 34 -61.02 -11.42 -30.42
C PRO A 34 -60.77 -12.86 -29.88
N ASP A 35 -59.95 -12.93 -28.82
CA ASP A 35 -59.88 -13.94 -27.75
C ASP A 35 -59.56 -15.42 -28.10
N ASN A 36 -58.30 -15.85 -27.89
CA ASN A 36 -58.03 -17.11 -27.19
C ASN A 36 -56.58 -17.27 -26.66
N ALA A 37 -56.49 -17.50 -25.35
CA ALA A 37 -55.54 -18.36 -24.63
C ALA A 37 -54.01 -18.27 -24.86
N ALA A 38 -53.34 -17.96 -23.74
CA ALA A 38 -52.11 -18.61 -23.25
C ALA A 38 -50.78 -18.33 -23.99
N ALA A 39 -50.28 -17.11 -23.86
CA ALA A 39 -48.84 -16.85 -23.91
C ALA A 39 -48.19 -17.27 -22.56
N ALA A 40 -48.07 -18.57 -22.34
CA ALA A 40 -47.32 -19.12 -21.21
C ALA A 40 -45.81 -19.16 -21.58
N ASP A 41 -45.12 -18.12 -21.14
CA ASP A 41 -43.80 -18.16 -20.52
C ASP A 41 -42.90 -19.39 -20.84
N SER A 42 -42.04 -19.24 -21.85
CA SER A 42 -41.01 -20.22 -22.21
C SER A 42 -39.63 -19.90 -21.60
N THR A 43 -39.62 -19.25 -20.43
CA THR A 43 -38.41 -19.05 -19.62
C THR A 43 -38.05 -20.12 -18.56
N PRO A 44 -38.78 -21.25 -18.34
CA PRO A 44 -38.43 -22.18 -17.27
C PRO A 44 -37.27 -23.14 -17.61
N ASN A 45 -36.84 -23.21 -18.88
CA ASN A 45 -35.88 -24.22 -19.32
C ASN A 45 -34.41 -23.81 -19.10
N VAL A 46 -34.09 -22.53 -19.29
CA VAL A 46 -32.70 -22.04 -19.08
C VAL A 46 -32.36 -22.04 -17.59
N LEU A 47 -33.30 -21.64 -16.74
CA LEU A 47 -33.07 -21.53 -15.30
C LEU A 47 -32.93 -22.90 -14.63
N SER A 48 -33.74 -23.88 -15.05
CA SER A 48 -33.61 -25.27 -14.58
C SER A 48 -32.33 -25.95 -15.07
N GLU A 49 -31.89 -25.67 -16.31
CA GLU A 49 -30.61 -26.16 -16.83
C GLU A 49 -29.41 -25.56 -16.10
N VAL A 50 -29.41 -24.25 -15.86
CA VAL A 50 -28.35 -23.55 -15.10
C VAL A 50 -28.31 -24.06 -13.66
N MET A 51 -29.46 -24.24 -13.01
CA MET A 51 -29.55 -24.84 -11.68
C MET A 51 -29.03 -26.29 -11.67
N GLY A 52 -29.29 -27.07 -12.72
CA GLY A 52 -28.74 -28.42 -12.88
C GLY A 52 -27.21 -28.42 -12.95
N ARG A 53 -26.62 -27.49 -13.71
CA ARG A 53 -25.16 -27.33 -13.86
C ARG A 53 -24.50 -26.79 -12.58
N LEU A 54 -25.15 -25.89 -11.84
CA LEU A 54 -24.66 -25.39 -10.56
C LEU A 54 -24.66 -26.47 -9.49
N ASN A 55 -25.71 -27.28 -9.42
CA ASN A 55 -25.81 -28.36 -8.44
C ASN A 55 -24.82 -29.50 -8.72
N SER A 56 -24.49 -29.77 -9.98
CA SER A 56 -23.42 -30.72 -10.33
C SER A 56 -22.04 -30.16 -10.01
N ALA A 57 -21.79 -28.86 -10.25
CA ALA A 57 -20.55 -28.19 -9.85
C ALA A 57 -20.35 -28.21 -8.32
N LYS A 58 -21.40 -27.95 -7.53
CA LYS A 58 -21.36 -28.03 -6.05
C LYS A 58 -20.93 -29.39 -5.54
N LYS A 59 -21.42 -30.48 -6.16
CA LYS A 59 -21.02 -31.85 -5.81
C LYS A 59 -19.56 -32.15 -6.16
N ASN A 60 -19.05 -31.57 -7.24
CA ASN A 60 -17.67 -31.76 -7.68
C ASN A 60 -16.67 -30.92 -6.86
N CYS A 61 -17.08 -29.75 -6.36
CA CYS A 61 -16.26 -28.91 -5.47
C CYS A 61 -16.13 -29.48 -4.04
N ALA A 62 -17.05 -30.37 -3.62
CA ALA A 62 -17.00 -31.00 -2.29
C ALA A 62 -15.80 -31.95 -2.09
N ASN A 63 -15.14 -32.36 -3.18
CA ASN A 63 -13.97 -33.26 -3.16
C ASN A 63 -12.62 -32.52 -3.30
N HIS A 64 -12.61 -31.18 -3.33
CA HIS A 64 -11.39 -30.38 -3.37
C HIS A 64 -11.18 -29.69 -2.01
N GLU A 65 -10.28 -30.24 -1.19
CA GLU A 65 -9.97 -29.74 0.17
C GLU A 65 -9.27 -28.36 0.18
N SER A 66 -8.80 -27.89 -0.98
CA SER A 66 -8.22 -26.54 -1.11
C SER A 66 -8.57 -25.92 -2.46
N LEU A 67 -9.01 -24.67 -2.42
CA LEU A 67 -9.13 -23.82 -3.60
C LEU A 67 -7.74 -23.32 -3.98
N ASN A 68 -7.38 -23.43 -5.26
CA ASN A 68 -6.16 -22.80 -5.76
C ASN A 68 -6.48 -21.34 -6.07
N VAL A 69 -5.85 -20.42 -5.33
CA VAL A 69 -5.96 -18.99 -5.60
C VAL A 69 -5.27 -18.72 -6.93
N VAL A 70 -6.02 -18.16 -7.88
CA VAL A 70 -5.47 -17.76 -9.18
C VAL A 70 -4.80 -16.41 -9.01
N GLU A 71 -3.48 -16.38 -9.15
CA GLU A 71 -2.72 -15.14 -9.24
C GLU A 71 -2.79 -14.59 -10.66
N PHE A 72 -3.18 -13.32 -10.79
CA PHE A 72 -3.34 -12.69 -12.09
C PHE A 72 -1.98 -12.46 -12.77
N GLU A 73 -1.66 -13.31 -13.74
CA GLU A 73 -0.57 -13.07 -14.70
C GLU A 73 -1.11 -12.56 -16.03
N LYS A 74 -0.63 -11.39 -16.46
CA LYS A 74 -1.05 -10.65 -17.67
C LYS A 74 -0.21 -10.97 -18.90
N ASP A 75 1.01 -11.47 -18.70
CA ASP A 75 2.00 -11.72 -19.76
C ASP A 75 1.98 -13.17 -20.28
N ASP A 76 1.24 -14.06 -19.62
CA ASP A 76 1.01 -15.45 -20.06
C ASP A 76 -0.35 -15.58 -20.78
N GLU A 77 -0.31 -15.83 -22.09
CA GLU A 77 -1.51 -15.99 -22.91
C GLU A 77 -2.19 -17.35 -22.75
N SER A 78 -1.49 -18.34 -22.15
CA SER A 78 -1.98 -19.72 -22.01
C SER A 78 -2.90 -19.93 -20.80
N ASN A 79 -2.87 -19.02 -19.81
CA ASN A 79 -3.67 -19.09 -18.59
C ASN A 79 -5.13 -18.61 -18.76
N GLY A 80 -5.42 -17.91 -19.86
CA GLY A 80 -6.76 -17.38 -20.16
C GLY A 80 -7.23 -16.21 -19.27
N HIS A 81 -6.38 -15.64 -18.42
CA HIS A 81 -6.74 -14.54 -17.49
C HIS A 81 -7.20 -13.30 -18.25
N VAL A 82 -6.40 -12.83 -19.21
CA VAL A 82 -6.74 -11.66 -20.03
C VAL A 82 -7.97 -11.93 -20.89
N ALA A 83 -8.11 -13.15 -21.42
CA ALA A 83 -9.26 -13.55 -22.22
C ALA A 83 -10.55 -13.50 -21.40
N PHE A 84 -10.52 -14.00 -20.16
CA PHE A 84 -11.66 -13.92 -19.24
C PHE A 84 -12.04 -12.47 -18.93
N VAL A 85 -11.07 -11.63 -18.57
CA VAL A 85 -11.32 -10.20 -18.25
C VAL A 85 -11.86 -9.46 -19.48
N SER A 86 -11.32 -9.72 -20.67
CA SER A 86 -11.76 -9.08 -21.92
C SER A 86 -13.19 -9.49 -22.27
N ALA A 87 -13.51 -10.78 -22.22
CA ALA A 87 -14.87 -11.26 -22.48
C ALA A 87 -15.88 -10.72 -21.48
N ALA A 88 -15.56 -10.77 -20.18
CA ALA A 88 -16.44 -10.28 -19.12
C ALA A 88 -16.67 -8.75 -19.23
N SER A 89 -15.59 -7.99 -19.49
CA SER A 89 -15.66 -6.54 -19.69
C SER A 89 -16.50 -6.18 -20.92
N ASN A 90 -16.29 -6.86 -22.05
CA ASN A 90 -17.02 -6.60 -23.29
C ASN A 90 -18.51 -6.97 -23.19
N LEU A 91 -18.85 -8.09 -22.55
CA LEU A 91 -20.25 -8.44 -22.28
C LEU A 91 -20.93 -7.38 -21.42
N ARG A 92 -20.25 -6.89 -20.38
CA ARG A 92 -20.77 -5.80 -19.56
C ARG A 92 -20.89 -4.50 -20.36
N ALA A 93 -19.91 -4.18 -21.21
CA ALA A 93 -19.93 -2.98 -22.06
C ALA A 93 -21.16 -2.97 -22.99
N LEU A 94 -21.48 -4.12 -23.61
CA LEU A 94 -22.67 -4.28 -24.44
C LEU A 94 -23.97 -4.00 -23.68
N CYS A 95 -24.08 -4.44 -22.41
CA CYS A 95 -25.26 -4.16 -21.58
C CYS A 95 -25.50 -2.65 -21.34
N TYR A 96 -24.46 -1.82 -21.40
CA TYR A 96 -24.53 -0.37 -21.18
C TYR A 96 -24.37 0.45 -22.47
N GLY A 97 -24.34 -0.18 -23.65
CA GLY A 97 -24.11 0.50 -24.92
C GLY A 97 -22.69 1.10 -25.07
N ILE A 98 -21.72 0.59 -24.32
CA ILE A 98 -20.30 0.96 -24.43
C ILE A 98 -19.66 0.10 -25.53
N ALA A 99 -18.80 0.70 -26.36
CA ALA A 99 -18.11 -0.04 -27.42
C ALA A 99 -17.16 -1.10 -26.83
N PRO A 100 -17.17 -2.34 -27.34
CA PRO A 100 -16.25 -3.37 -26.91
C PRO A 100 -14.80 -3.02 -27.31
N VAL A 101 -13.85 -3.50 -26.51
CA VAL A 101 -12.43 -3.19 -26.61
C VAL A 101 -11.65 -4.47 -26.89
N ASP A 102 -10.53 -4.37 -27.61
CA ASP A 102 -9.70 -5.53 -27.95
C ASP A 102 -8.97 -6.11 -26.72
N ALA A 103 -8.42 -7.31 -26.89
CA ALA A 103 -7.68 -7.99 -25.83
C ALA A 103 -6.38 -7.25 -25.46
N MET A 104 -5.76 -6.54 -26.40
CA MET A 104 -4.52 -5.79 -26.18
C MET A 104 -4.73 -4.57 -25.30
N GLU A 105 -5.76 -3.78 -25.57
CA GLU A 105 -6.14 -2.62 -24.77
C GLU A 105 -6.70 -3.07 -23.42
N THR A 106 -7.45 -4.17 -23.38
CA THR A 106 -7.84 -4.81 -22.10
C THR A 106 -6.61 -5.18 -21.28
N ARG A 107 -5.60 -5.82 -21.90
CA ARG A 107 -4.33 -6.19 -21.24
C ARG A 107 -3.58 -4.95 -20.75
N ARG A 108 -3.54 -3.89 -21.56
CA ARG A 108 -2.91 -2.61 -21.21
C ARG A 108 -3.52 -2.02 -19.94
N VAL A 109 -4.85 -1.99 -19.87
CA VAL A 109 -5.60 -1.39 -18.75
C VAL A 109 -5.61 -2.30 -17.52
N ALA A 110 -6.02 -3.56 -17.67
CA ALA A 110 -6.12 -4.53 -16.57
C ALA A 110 -4.74 -4.87 -15.98
N GLY A 111 -3.72 -4.93 -16.84
CA GLY A 111 -2.34 -5.19 -16.45
C GLY A 111 -1.55 -3.95 -16.01
N ARG A 112 -2.15 -2.75 -16.02
CA ARG A 112 -1.50 -1.47 -15.72
C ARG A 112 -0.15 -1.30 -16.44
N ILE A 113 -0.12 -1.63 -17.73
CA ILE A 113 1.11 -1.60 -18.53
C ILE A 113 1.55 -0.15 -18.74
N VAL A 114 2.76 0.18 -18.29
CA VAL A 114 3.42 1.46 -18.54
C VAL A 114 4.10 1.41 -19.92
N PRO A 115 3.69 2.24 -20.90
CA PRO A 115 4.35 2.27 -22.21
C PRO A 115 5.82 2.69 -22.09
N ALA A 116 6.72 1.95 -22.73
CA ALA A 116 8.14 2.23 -22.72
C ALA A 116 8.77 1.99 -24.11
N MET A 117 9.72 2.83 -24.50
CA MET A 117 10.48 2.72 -25.74
C MET A 117 11.96 3.02 -25.49
N ILE A 118 12.85 2.33 -26.20
CA ILE A 118 14.30 2.50 -26.03
C ILE A 118 14.79 3.93 -26.28
N THR A 119 14.10 4.68 -27.15
CA THR A 119 14.48 6.05 -27.52
C THR A 119 14.37 7.01 -26.34
N THR A 120 13.28 6.96 -25.56
CA THR A 120 13.11 7.79 -24.36
C THR A 120 14.06 7.35 -23.25
N THR A 121 14.25 6.03 -23.06
CA THR A 121 15.20 5.49 -22.08
C THR A 121 16.63 5.94 -22.35
N ALA A 122 17.12 5.77 -23.57
CA ALA A 122 18.48 6.19 -23.94
C ALA A 122 18.68 7.69 -23.77
N PHE A 123 17.68 8.50 -24.13
CA PHE A 123 17.74 9.94 -23.99
C PHE A 123 17.80 10.38 -22.52
N VAL A 124 16.91 9.87 -21.67
CA VAL A 124 16.88 10.19 -20.23
C VAL A 124 18.17 9.72 -19.55
N SER A 125 18.66 8.52 -19.87
CA SER A 125 19.94 8.02 -19.32
C SER A 125 21.12 8.92 -19.69
N ALA A 126 21.19 9.42 -20.93
CA ALA A 126 22.25 10.34 -21.34
C ALA A 126 22.19 11.66 -20.57
N LEU A 127 20.99 12.22 -20.34
CA LEU A 127 20.79 13.42 -19.52
C LEU A 127 21.23 13.19 -18.07
N SER A 128 20.85 12.05 -17.48
CA SER A 128 21.25 11.68 -16.12
C SER A 128 22.77 11.55 -15.98
N CYS A 129 23.46 10.96 -16.96
CA CYS A 129 24.92 10.89 -16.97
C CYS A 129 25.57 12.29 -17.03
N MET A 130 24.97 13.24 -17.74
CA MET A 130 25.47 14.62 -17.76
C MET A 130 25.33 15.30 -16.39
N GLU A 131 24.20 15.13 -15.71
CA GLU A 131 24.03 15.67 -14.34
C GLU A 131 24.96 15.00 -13.33
N LEU A 132 25.25 13.70 -13.50
CA LEU A 132 26.24 12.99 -12.69
C LEU A 132 27.63 13.59 -12.81
N LEU A 133 28.07 13.95 -14.02
CA LEU A 133 29.36 14.63 -14.22
C LEU A 133 29.41 15.98 -13.49
N LYS A 134 28.31 16.74 -13.50
CA LYS A 134 28.22 18.02 -12.77
C LYS A 134 28.35 17.82 -11.26
N MET A 135 27.72 16.76 -10.72
CA MET A 135 27.84 16.41 -9.30
C MET A 135 29.29 16.06 -8.92
N LEU A 136 29.98 15.27 -9.75
CA LEU A 136 31.39 14.90 -9.52
C LEU A 136 32.33 16.11 -9.56
N MET A 137 32.00 17.12 -10.36
CA MET A 137 32.76 18.38 -10.44
C MET A 137 32.47 19.33 -9.27
N GLY A 138 31.46 19.05 -8.44
CA GLY A 138 31.06 19.93 -7.33
C GLY A 138 30.49 21.27 -7.79
N LEU A 139 29.76 21.29 -8.91
CA LEU A 139 29.14 22.51 -9.43
C LEU A 139 28.01 22.99 -8.50
N PRO A 140 27.75 24.31 -8.44
CA PRO A 140 26.67 24.86 -7.62
C PRO A 140 25.29 24.47 -8.16
N LEU A 141 24.28 24.45 -7.28
CA LEU A 141 22.89 24.06 -7.60
C LEU A 141 22.32 24.75 -8.85
N ARG A 142 22.66 26.03 -9.06
CA ARG A 142 22.21 26.82 -10.21
C ARG A 142 22.66 26.27 -11.57
N ASP A 143 23.66 25.40 -11.63
CA ASP A 143 24.21 24.82 -12.87
C ASP A 143 23.60 23.44 -13.18
N HIS A 144 22.89 22.86 -12.20
CA HIS A 144 22.09 21.66 -12.37
C HIS A 144 20.78 21.94 -13.10
N ARG A 145 20.25 20.93 -13.81
CA ARG A 145 19.00 21.05 -14.55
C ARG A 145 18.12 19.82 -14.35
N ASN A 146 16.87 20.05 -13.98
CA ASN A 146 15.80 19.10 -14.17
C ASN A 146 15.37 19.13 -15.63
N ALA A 147 15.10 17.97 -16.23
CA ALA A 147 14.74 17.86 -17.64
C ALA A 147 13.34 17.24 -17.79
N PHE A 148 12.48 17.91 -18.54
CA PHE A 148 11.15 17.45 -18.94
C PHE A 148 11.14 17.25 -20.45
N VAL A 149 10.78 16.06 -20.90
CA VAL A 149 10.97 15.64 -22.28
C VAL A 149 9.71 14.97 -22.80
N ASN A 150 9.26 15.38 -23.99
CA ASN A 150 8.25 14.67 -24.75
C ASN A 150 8.71 14.55 -26.22
N LEU A 151 9.22 13.37 -26.58
CA LEU A 151 9.76 13.10 -27.91
C LEU A 151 8.69 13.01 -29.01
N ALA A 152 7.41 12.90 -28.66
CA ALA A 152 6.32 12.91 -29.64
C ALA A 152 6.05 14.32 -30.20
N LEU A 153 6.25 15.36 -29.37
CA LEU A 153 6.10 16.78 -29.73
C LEU A 153 7.45 17.51 -29.91
N PRO A 154 8.54 16.75 -30.14
CA PRO A 154 9.93 17.17 -29.86
C PRO A 154 10.12 18.27 -28.80
N PHE A 155 9.47 18.13 -27.63
CA PHE A 155 9.49 19.12 -26.57
C PHE A 155 10.57 18.81 -25.53
N PHE A 156 11.35 19.83 -25.17
CA PHE A 156 12.36 19.79 -24.14
C PHE A 156 12.26 21.04 -23.28
N ALA A 157 12.12 20.87 -21.96
CA ALA A 157 12.16 21.95 -21.00
C ALA A 157 13.15 21.62 -19.89
N PHE A 158 13.98 22.61 -19.54
CA PHE A 158 14.96 22.50 -18.48
C PHE A 158 14.67 23.54 -17.42
N THR A 159 14.62 23.12 -16.16
CA THR A 159 14.46 24.03 -15.02
C THR A 159 15.62 23.87 -14.05
N ALA A 160 16.00 24.94 -13.36
CA ALA A 160 16.93 24.81 -12.25
C ALA A 160 16.20 24.08 -11.09
N PRO A 161 16.86 23.16 -10.39
CA PRO A 161 16.31 22.60 -9.16
C PRO A 161 16.06 23.70 -8.13
N LEU A 162 15.00 23.54 -7.34
CA LEU A 162 14.72 24.45 -6.23
C LEU A 162 15.69 24.17 -5.08
N PRO A 163 16.09 25.20 -4.31
CA PRO A 163 16.79 24.98 -3.06
C PRO A 163 15.89 24.18 -2.10
N ALA A 164 16.50 23.53 -1.12
CA ALA A 164 15.75 22.81 -0.09
C ALA A 164 14.87 23.81 0.67
N GLU A 165 13.64 23.39 0.97
CA GLU A 165 12.71 24.17 1.78
C GLU A 165 13.27 24.34 3.20
N GLU A 166 13.21 25.57 3.70
CA GLU A 166 13.60 25.92 5.05
C GLU A 166 12.37 25.85 5.96
N MET A 167 12.41 24.95 6.92
CA MET A 167 11.41 24.79 7.98
C MET A 167 11.82 25.64 9.18
N ALA A 168 10.84 26.28 9.81
CA ALA A 168 11.03 27.07 11.01
C ALA A 168 11.29 26.13 12.20
N GLY A 169 12.41 26.36 12.88
CA GLY A 169 12.78 25.68 14.10
C GLY A 169 12.81 26.61 15.30
N LEU A 170 13.11 26.02 16.45
CA LEU A 170 13.17 26.69 17.72
C LEU A 170 14.15 27.88 17.73
N ASN A 171 13.80 28.96 18.44
CA ASN A 171 14.63 30.15 18.62
C ASN A 171 15.00 30.86 17.31
N GLY A 172 14.14 30.76 16.29
CA GLY A 172 14.37 31.38 14.97
C GLY A 172 15.47 30.70 14.15
N GLN A 173 15.90 29.49 14.54
CA GLN A 173 16.73 28.64 13.68
C GLN A 173 15.87 28.11 12.53
N THR A 174 16.49 27.91 11.36
CA THR A 174 15.86 27.23 10.24
C THR A 174 16.60 25.95 9.94
N TYR A 175 15.87 24.93 9.51
CA TYR A 175 16.45 23.66 9.10
C TYR A 175 15.85 23.19 7.77
N THR A 176 16.58 22.36 7.07
CA THR A 176 16.18 21.79 5.77
C THR A 176 15.99 20.29 5.90
N LEU A 177 15.46 19.66 4.84
CA LEU A 177 15.36 18.19 4.73
C LEU A 177 16.68 17.44 5.00
N TRP A 178 17.82 18.11 4.78
CA TRP A 178 19.15 17.50 4.89
C TRP A 178 19.74 17.56 6.29
N ASP A 179 19.16 18.39 7.17
CA ASP A 179 19.65 18.57 8.53
C ASP A 179 19.20 17.42 9.44
N ARG A 180 20.10 17.02 10.34
CA ARG A 180 19.87 15.89 11.26
C ARG A 180 20.54 16.11 12.60
N ILE A 181 19.83 15.80 13.68
CA ILE A 181 20.39 15.86 15.03
C ILE A 181 20.95 14.49 15.40
N VAL A 182 22.28 14.36 15.40
CA VAL A 182 22.93 13.07 15.70
C VAL A 182 23.19 12.92 17.20
N VAL A 183 22.55 11.97 17.86
CA VAL A 183 22.77 11.60 19.26
C VAL A 183 23.51 10.26 19.31
N LYS A 184 24.69 10.23 19.95
CA LYS A 184 25.46 9.00 20.12
C LYS A 184 25.22 8.39 21.50
N GLU A 185 25.01 7.08 21.52
CA GLU A 185 25.12 6.29 22.74
C GLU A 185 26.53 6.40 23.31
N GLY A 186 26.61 6.51 24.64
CA GLY A 186 27.89 6.61 25.31
C GLY A 186 28.40 5.21 25.61
N LYS A 187 29.67 4.92 25.31
CA LYS A 187 30.36 3.64 25.66
C LYS A 187 30.34 3.26 27.16
N LYS A 188 29.78 4.11 28.02
CA LYS A 188 29.55 3.85 29.44
C LYS A 188 28.06 3.50 29.64
N GLY A 189 27.64 2.36 29.10
CA GLY A 189 26.48 1.68 29.66
C GLY A 189 26.84 1.31 31.09
N LYS A 190 26.02 1.72 32.07
CA LYS A 190 26.00 0.98 33.33
C LYS A 190 25.61 -0.44 32.92
N THR A 191 26.42 -1.44 33.27
CA THR A 191 25.92 -2.80 33.37
C THR A 191 24.69 -2.74 34.27
N LEU A 192 23.51 -3.01 33.72
CA LEU A 192 22.37 -3.40 34.53
C LEU A 192 22.75 -4.72 35.22
N ASP A 193 22.16 -5.01 36.38
CA ASP A 193 22.55 -6.16 37.23
C ASP A 193 22.44 -7.52 36.49
N ASP A 194 21.78 -7.56 35.32
CA ASP A 194 21.59 -8.73 34.45
C ASP A 194 22.64 -8.88 33.32
N GLY A 195 23.68 -8.05 33.27
CA GLY A 195 24.79 -8.22 32.31
C GLY A 195 24.51 -7.76 30.87
N GLU A 196 23.34 -7.18 30.59
CA GLU A 196 23.04 -6.54 29.32
C GLU A 196 23.67 -5.14 29.21
N VAL A 197 24.14 -4.80 28.01
CA VAL A 197 24.70 -3.48 27.68
C VAL A 197 23.54 -2.48 27.68
N GLY A 198 23.31 -1.82 28.82
CA GLY A 198 22.25 -0.83 28.95
C GLY A 198 22.42 0.30 27.93
N GLY A 199 21.49 0.38 26.97
CA GLY A 199 21.39 1.44 25.97
C GLY A 199 21.11 2.81 26.57
N MET A 200 20.94 3.84 25.73
CA MET A 200 20.57 5.17 26.21
C MET A 200 19.16 5.16 26.80
N THR A 201 19.03 5.58 28.06
CA THR A 201 17.70 5.76 28.69
C THR A 201 16.96 6.94 28.08
N LEU A 202 15.63 6.88 28.04
CA LEU A 202 14.79 7.92 27.47
C LEU A 202 15.04 9.29 28.13
N LYS A 203 15.17 9.36 29.45
CA LYS A 203 15.50 10.59 30.21
C LYS A 203 16.81 11.23 29.73
N LYS A 204 17.82 10.41 29.43
CA LYS A 204 19.13 10.86 28.94
C LYS A 204 19.07 11.27 27.47
N PHE A 205 18.23 10.60 26.68
CA PHE A 205 17.95 10.96 25.29
C PHE A 205 17.26 12.33 25.23
N ILE A 206 16.13 12.51 25.93
CA ILE A 206 15.38 13.77 26.02
C ILE A 206 16.31 14.92 26.43
N LYS A 207 17.08 14.75 27.51
CA LYS A 207 18.03 15.77 27.97
C LYS A 207 19.14 16.10 26.97
N LYS A 208 19.59 15.12 26.18
CA LYS A 208 20.61 15.35 25.13
C LYS A 208 20.02 16.04 23.92
N VAL A 209 18.80 15.69 23.53
CA VAL A 209 18.08 16.29 22.41
C VAL A 209 17.71 17.72 22.75
N SER A 210 17.10 17.99 23.92
CA SER A 210 16.75 19.35 24.32
C SER A 210 17.98 20.27 24.37
N ARG A 211 19.10 19.80 24.94
CA ARG A 211 20.35 20.57 24.94
C ARG A 211 20.92 20.81 23.54
N LYS A 212 20.76 19.87 22.61
CA LYS A 212 21.23 20.04 21.23
C LYS A 212 20.33 20.93 20.41
N ALA A 213 19.02 20.89 20.66
CA ALA A 213 18.03 21.75 20.05
C ALA A 213 18.15 23.20 20.56
N ALA A 214 18.42 23.38 21.86
CA ALA A 214 18.59 24.68 22.49
C ALA A 214 19.80 25.49 21.97
N GLY A 215 20.90 24.80 21.65
CA GLY A 215 22.16 25.46 21.33
C GLY A 215 22.66 26.31 22.51
N ASP A 216 22.60 27.63 22.36
CA ASP A 216 22.97 28.64 23.38
C ASP A 216 21.75 29.27 24.09
N GLY A 217 20.52 28.88 23.72
CA GLY A 217 19.27 29.38 24.29
C GLY A 217 18.73 28.57 25.46
N GLU A 218 17.50 28.86 25.87
CA GLU A 218 16.78 28.06 26.87
C GLU A 218 16.49 26.64 26.35
N THR A 219 16.49 25.67 27.26
CA THR A 219 16.22 24.28 26.90
C THR A 219 14.72 24.09 26.68
N PRO A 220 14.28 23.75 25.45
CA PRO A 220 12.87 23.50 25.19
C PRO A 220 12.41 22.25 25.93
N GLU A 221 11.12 22.19 26.16
CA GLU A 221 10.46 20.98 26.64
C GLU A 221 10.13 20.09 25.45
N ILE A 222 10.33 18.77 25.59
CA ILE A 222 10.01 17.83 24.51
C ILE A 222 8.56 17.43 24.69
N SER A 223 7.69 17.83 23.77
CA SER A 223 6.27 17.46 23.76
C SER A 223 6.10 15.98 23.41
N THR A 224 6.66 15.53 22.29
CA THR A 224 6.45 14.16 21.78
C THR A 224 7.72 13.58 21.14
N VAL A 225 7.93 12.26 21.31
CA VAL A 225 8.93 11.46 20.59
C VAL A 225 8.24 10.27 19.93
N SER A 226 8.45 10.10 18.64
CA SER A 226 7.90 8.99 17.85
C SER A 226 8.97 8.32 16.97
N TYR A 227 8.73 7.04 16.67
CA TYR A 227 9.46 6.26 15.69
C TYR A 227 8.50 5.81 14.59
N GLY A 228 8.58 6.48 13.43
CA GLY A 228 7.62 6.24 12.36
C GLY A 228 6.18 6.49 12.83
N PRO A 229 5.26 5.51 12.71
CA PRO A 229 3.89 5.64 13.18
C PRO A 229 3.74 5.46 14.71
N TYR A 230 4.78 4.95 15.39
CA TYR A 230 4.68 4.57 16.80
C TYR A 230 5.08 5.73 17.72
N MET A 231 4.18 6.13 18.61
CA MET A 231 4.47 7.12 19.65
C MET A 231 5.16 6.44 20.83
N ILE A 232 6.31 6.97 21.24
CA ILE A 232 7.14 6.38 22.32
C ILE A 232 6.99 7.18 23.62
N TYR A 233 6.87 8.50 23.49
CA TYR A 233 6.80 9.40 24.63
C TYR A 233 5.95 10.62 24.29
N ALA A 234 5.07 11.02 25.21
CA ALA A 234 4.37 12.29 25.21
C ALA A 234 4.47 12.91 26.61
N ASN A 235 4.81 14.19 26.69
CA ASN A 235 5.02 14.87 27.97
C ASN A 235 3.77 14.89 28.85
N PHE A 236 2.60 15.11 28.25
CA PHE A 236 1.31 15.08 28.94
C PHE A 236 1.01 13.72 29.59
N LEU A 237 1.50 12.63 29.01
CA LEU A 237 1.22 11.29 29.49
C LEU A 237 2.30 10.76 30.44
N HIS A 238 3.56 11.14 30.22
CA HIS A 238 4.72 10.50 30.85
C HIS A 238 5.70 11.47 31.53
N GLY A 239 5.30 12.73 31.75
CA GLY A 239 6.14 13.74 32.39
C GLY A 239 6.69 13.32 33.77
N ASP A 240 5.86 12.62 34.55
CA ASP A 240 6.20 12.15 35.91
C ASP A 240 6.49 10.64 35.99
N ASP A 241 6.39 9.90 34.87
CA ASP A 241 6.57 8.46 34.82
C ASP A 241 8.05 8.06 34.78
N ASP A 242 8.69 8.07 35.95
CA ASP A 242 10.08 7.63 36.10
C ASP A 242 10.32 6.17 35.65
N GLU A 243 9.26 5.35 35.56
CA GLU A 243 9.33 3.98 35.02
C GLU A 243 9.69 3.98 33.53
N ILE A 244 8.97 4.75 32.70
CA ILE A 244 9.20 4.84 31.25
C ILE A 244 10.49 5.63 30.97
N LEU A 245 10.71 6.72 31.72
CA LEU A 245 11.89 7.58 31.53
C LEU A 245 13.23 6.88 31.77
N ASN A 246 13.27 5.88 32.65
CA ASN A 246 14.50 5.15 32.97
C ASN A 246 14.75 3.93 32.06
N ARG A 247 13.79 3.55 31.21
CA ARG A 247 13.95 2.44 30.26
C ARG A 247 14.81 2.84 29.05
N PRO A 248 15.53 1.87 28.43
CA PRO A 248 16.25 2.11 27.18
C PRO A 248 15.31 2.49 26.04
N VAL A 249 15.69 3.47 25.21
CA VAL A 249 14.86 3.92 24.06
C VAL A 249 14.57 2.76 23.10
N LEU A 250 15.52 1.86 22.91
CA LEU A 250 15.37 0.71 22.01
C LEU A 250 14.29 -0.26 22.47
N ASP A 251 14.18 -0.52 23.77
CA ASP A 251 13.18 -1.44 24.31
C ASP A 251 11.79 -0.83 24.23
N LEU A 252 11.67 0.49 24.45
CA LEU A 252 10.41 1.22 24.27
C LEU A 252 9.95 1.22 22.81
N VAL A 253 10.87 1.36 21.85
CA VAL A 253 10.54 1.25 20.41
C VAL A 253 10.04 -0.16 20.10
N LYS A 254 10.71 -1.20 20.60
CA LYS A 254 10.27 -2.59 20.40
C LYS A 254 8.89 -2.81 20.98
N GLU A 255 8.66 -2.38 22.23
CA GLU A 255 7.37 -2.51 22.89
C GLU A 255 6.26 -1.81 22.10
N ALA A 256 6.48 -0.56 21.68
CA ALA A 256 5.50 0.20 20.90
C ALA A 256 5.16 -0.45 19.55
N ILE A 257 6.13 -1.11 18.90
CA ILE A 257 5.87 -1.90 17.68
C ILE A 257 5.02 -3.13 18.01
N THR A 258 5.33 -3.82 19.11
CA THR A 258 4.61 -5.02 19.52
C THR A 258 3.20 -4.76 20.05
N SER A 259 2.97 -3.61 20.70
CA SER A 259 1.67 -3.24 21.29
C SER A 259 0.80 -2.41 20.36
N GLY A 260 1.38 -1.79 19.32
CA GLY A 260 0.68 -0.84 18.44
C GLY A 260 -0.48 -1.42 17.63
N ASP A 261 -0.63 -2.75 17.55
CA ASP A 261 -1.77 -3.41 16.91
C ASP A 261 -2.91 -3.79 17.88
N ASP A 262 -2.67 -3.81 19.19
CA ASP A 262 -3.68 -4.22 20.18
C ASP A 262 -4.85 -3.21 20.22
N GLU A 263 -4.56 -1.91 20.13
CA GLU A 263 -5.60 -0.86 20.14
C GLU A 263 -6.38 -0.76 18.81
N MET A 264 -5.75 -1.12 17.68
CA MET A 264 -6.39 -1.07 16.36
C MET A 264 -7.37 -2.24 16.16
N PHE A 265 -7.13 -3.37 16.82
CA PHE A 265 -8.03 -4.51 16.85
C PHE A 265 -9.22 -4.30 17.80
N GLU A 266 -9.01 -3.65 18.96
CA GLU A 266 -10.11 -3.34 19.88
C GLU A 266 -11.11 -2.32 19.32
N LEU A 267 -10.65 -1.33 18.53
CA LEU A 267 -11.53 -0.29 17.99
C LEU A 267 -12.50 -0.79 16.89
N MET A 268 -12.21 -1.93 16.26
CA MET A 268 -13.02 -2.53 15.19
C MET A 268 -13.93 -3.67 15.67
N GLY A 269 -13.86 -4.04 16.96
CA GLY A 269 -14.62 -5.15 17.55
C GLY A 269 -15.90 -4.77 18.32
N GLY A 270 -16.23 -3.48 18.42
CA GLY A 270 -17.39 -3.03 19.18
C GLY A 270 -18.67 -2.92 18.34
N ASP A 271 -19.46 -3.99 18.29
CA ASP A 271 -20.95 -3.99 18.42
C ASP A 271 -21.53 -5.32 17.90
N TYR A 272 -21.74 -6.30 18.78
CA TYR A 272 -22.97 -7.10 18.89
C TYR A 272 -22.93 -7.80 20.25
N GLY A 273 -23.82 -7.38 21.15
CA GLY A 273 -23.99 -8.03 22.44
C GLY A 273 -24.54 -9.44 22.32
N ASP A 274 -24.08 -10.32 23.19
CA ASP A 274 -24.98 -11.19 23.95
C ASP A 274 -24.29 -11.63 25.25
N GLU A 275 -25.04 -11.47 26.35
CA GLU A 275 -24.67 -11.95 27.68
C GLU A 275 -24.74 -13.48 27.70
N GLN A 276 -23.60 -14.15 27.64
CA GLN A 276 -23.44 -15.44 28.31
C GLN A 276 -21.97 -15.70 28.63
N GLY A 277 -21.68 -15.79 29.93
CA GLY A 277 -20.35 -16.10 30.41
C GLY A 277 -19.94 -17.50 29.99
N ASP A 278 -18.78 -17.58 29.34
CA ASP A 278 -17.90 -18.74 29.39
C ASP A 278 -16.46 -18.23 29.42
N ASP A 279 -15.70 -18.83 30.33
CA ASP A 279 -14.30 -18.59 30.65
C ASP A 279 -13.43 -18.95 29.43
N VAL A 280 -12.99 -17.95 28.67
CA VAL A 280 -12.02 -18.12 27.58
C VAL A 280 -10.73 -17.41 27.97
N GLY A 281 -9.73 -18.21 28.32
CA GLY A 281 -8.39 -17.76 28.63
C GLY A 281 -7.82 -16.86 27.52
N GLY A 282 -7.20 -15.75 27.94
CA GLY A 282 -6.55 -14.79 27.06
C GLY A 282 -5.56 -15.48 26.12
N ALA A 283 -5.90 -15.53 24.84
CA ALA A 283 -4.94 -15.80 23.79
C ALA A 283 -4.08 -14.55 23.65
N ALA A 284 -2.78 -14.68 23.94
CA ALA A 284 -1.81 -13.64 23.61
C ALA A 284 -1.92 -13.35 22.11
N ALA A 285 -2.16 -12.09 21.74
CA ALA A 285 -2.25 -11.68 20.35
C ALA A 285 -0.97 -12.14 19.62
N GLU A 286 -1.13 -12.98 18.60
CA GLU A 286 -0.01 -13.43 17.77
C GLU A 286 0.49 -12.25 16.95
N LEU A 287 1.72 -11.80 17.23
CA LEU A 287 2.40 -10.72 16.49
C LEU A 287 2.36 -10.98 14.98
N THR A 288 2.07 -9.93 14.21
CA THR A 288 2.06 -10.03 12.75
C THR A 288 3.45 -10.33 12.20
N SER A 289 3.53 -11.00 11.05
CA SER A 289 4.81 -11.32 10.40
C SER A 289 5.65 -10.08 10.08
N GLU A 290 5.00 -8.95 9.82
CA GLU A 290 5.64 -7.66 9.54
C GLU A 290 6.27 -7.06 10.81
N GLN A 291 5.60 -7.12 11.96
CA GLN A 291 6.16 -6.66 13.25
C GLN A 291 7.39 -7.45 13.66
N ILE A 292 7.36 -8.78 13.48
CA ILE A 292 8.49 -9.65 13.79
C ILE A 292 9.69 -9.32 12.89
N GLU A 293 9.46 -9.04 11.60
CA GLU A 293 10.52 -8.61 10.68
C GLU A 293 11.09 -7.25 11.09
N GLU A 294 10.24 -6.28 11.43
CA GLU A 294 10.68 -4.94 11.82
C GLU A 294 11.50 -4.94 13.12
N VAL A 295 11.08 -5.70 14.14
CA VAL A 295 11.83 -5.86 15.39
C VAL A 295 13.20 -6.52 15.15
N ASN A 296 13.25 -7.55 14.31
CA ASN A 296 14.51 -8.21 13.93
C ASN A 296 15.45 -7.27 13.15
N ASP A 297 14.88 -6.45 12.27
CA ASP A 297 15.61 -5.42 11.54
C ASP A 297 16.14 -4.35 12.48
N LEU A 298 15.37 -3.98 13.50
CA LEU A 298 15.76 -2.98 14.48
C LEU A 298 17.05 -3.38 15.19
N ASP A 299 17.22 -4.66 15.55
CA ASP A 299 18.43 -5.16 16.19
C ASP A 299 19.66 -5.09 15.30
N ARG A 300 19.49 -5.28 13.99
CA ARG A 300 20.58 -5.20 12.99
C ARG A 300 21.00 -3.77 12.68
N ARG A 301 20.10 -2.79 12.82
CA ARG A 301 20.39 -1.39 12.50
C ARG A 301 21.39 -0.80 13.50
N SER A 302 22.36 -0.03 12.99
CA SER A 302 23.33 0.71 13.81
C SER A 302 22.83 2.07 14.30
N PHE A 303 21.69 2.52 13.80
CA PHE A 303 21.05 3.76 14.21
C PHE A 303 19.53 3.67 14.12
N LEU A 304 18.85 4.55 14.86
CA LEU A 304 17.41 4.79 14.79
C LEU A 304 17.20 6.27 14.43
N ASP A 305 16.25 6.57 13.56
CA ASP A 305 15.81 7.94 13.27
C ASP A 305 14.46 8.16 13.97
N LEU A 306 14.38 9.20 14.80
CA LEU A 306 13.23 9.53 15.64
C LEU A 306 12.72 10.91 15.25
N SER A 307 11.40 11.07 15.21
CA SER A 307 10.74 12.37 15.08
C SER A 307 10.48 12.93 16.48
N VAL A 308 10.85 14.19 16.68
CA VAL A 308 10.76 14.85 17.99
C VAL A 308 10.10 16.20 17.82
N ILE A 309 9.05 16.42 18.59
CA ILE A 309 8.34 17.70 18.66
C ILE A 309 8.69 18.36 19.99
N VAL A 310 9.05 19.63 19.93
CA VAL A 310 9.36 20.44 21.10
C VAL A 310 8.35 21.55 21.27
N GLU A 311 8.04 21.88 22.52
CA GLU A 311 7.21 23.01 22.89
C GLU A 311 8.10 24.10 23.47
N ASP A 312 7.92 25.33 22.99
CA ASP A 312 8.56 26.50 23.57
C ASP A 312 7.76 26.97 24.81
N ILE A 313 8.43 27.03 25.96
CA ILE A 313 7.80 27.32 27.26
C ILE A 313 7.29 28.77 27.32
N GLU A 314 7.92 29.69 26.58
CA GLU A 314 7.51 31.10 26.60
C GLU A 314 6.29 31.38 25.72
N THR A 315 6.20 30.72 24.55
CA THR A 315 5.17 30.98 23.54
C THR A 315 4.05 29.94 23.52
N GLY A 316 4.32 28.73 24.02
CA GLY A 316 3.44 27.56 23.89
C GLY A 316 3.34 27.05 22.44
N GLU A 317 4.23 27.50 21.54
CA GLU A 317 4.25 27.02 20.16
C GLU A 317 5.04 25.71 20.05
N GLU A 318 4.50 24.77 19.27
CA GLU A 318 5.16 23.50 18.97
C GLU A 318 5.99 23.60 17.68
N PHE A 319 7.23 23.14 17.76
CA PHE A 319 8.15 23.06 16.63
C PHE A 319 8.59 21.61 16.42
N GLU A 320 8.56 21.15 15.17
CA GLU A 320 9.19 19.89 14.81
C GLU A 320 10.70 20.08 14.74
N LEU A 321 11.47 19.14 15.27
CA LEU A 321 12.93 19.15 15.11
C LEU A 321 13.33 18.40 13.84
N PRO A 322 14.51 18.71 13.25
CA PRO A 322 15.10 17.85 12.25
C PRO A 322 15.22 16.40 12.77
N PRO A 323 15.10 15.37 11.90
CA PRO A 323 15.14 13.99 12.33
C PRO A 323 16.32 13.69 13.27
N VAL A 324 16.00 13.12 14.43
CA VAL A 324 16.96 12.83 15.48
C VAL A 324 17.50 11.42 15.31
N ARG A 325 18.75 11.33 14.88
CA ARG A 325 19.44 10.06 14.69
C ARG A 325 20.11 9.59 15.97
N LEU A 326 19.59 8.55 16.60
CA LEU A 326 20.24 7.83 17.68
C LEU A 326 21.18 6.77 17.10
N ILE A 327 22.50 6.93 17.30
CA ILE A 327 23.51 5.94 16.91
C ILE A 327 23.80 5.06 18.13
N LYS A 328 23.62 3.75 17.97
CA LYS A 328 23.94 2.71 18.96
C LYS A 328 25.44 2.63 19.25
#